data_AF-A0A8I1E9N1-F1
#
_entry.id   AF-A0A8I1E9N1-F1
#
_cell.length_a   1.000
_cell.length_b   1.000
_cell.length_c   1.000
_cell.angle_alpha   90.00
_cell.angle_beta   90.00
_cell.angle_gamma   90.00
#
_symmetry.space_group_name_H-M   'P 1'
#
loop_
_entity.id
_entity.type
_entity.pdbx_description
1 polymer ?
#
loop_
_entity_poly.entity_id
_entity_poly.type
_entity_poly.pdbx_seq_one_letter_code
_entity_poly.pdbx_strand_id
1 'polypeptide(L)'
;MDLDAVIIDSYDQLTSRPGFCPSLSFHPQGERRFGTVIAPYRFTESIACGIESCHTAHLRGYLITTSDGQETGIGGHCGRKHFGLSFTRERKRVDEAIQRKRRIDTVMRAVEQIPAYLATVAELKADYQDLTEIKRRFIDLAGWSTFNELKEMAERGITKIVAYEAMSEAEAEAYFATSNRRPGESREWPEKEVVLANIDGLDFIRSKFTDMLVTNLIKPLESFAERKPSDVEKLTPRALYNEAKWIGRVPGEIEKARGVVKAGRAFFQVENLLKLVHMDVDIQGLSPLLSDLKQREQKHHY
;
A
#
# COMPACT_ATOMS: atom_id res chain seq x y z
N MET A 1 20.49 -14.72 28.48
CA MET A 1 20.49 -15.77 27.44
C MET A 1 19.58 -15.27 26.35
N ASP A 2 20.16 -14.92 25.19
CA ASP A 2 19.38 -14.67 23.98
C ASP A 2 18.59 -15.94 23.69
N LEU A 3 17.27 -15.86 23.87
CA LEU A 3 16.39 -16.88 23.35
C LEU A 3 16.30 -16.61 21.85
N ASP A 4 17.19 -17.25 21.10
CA ASP A 4 16.99 -17.45 19.68
C ASP A 4 15.59 -18.00 19.49
N ALA A 5 14.72 -17.19 18.91
CA ALA A 5 13.33 -17.56 18.70
C ALA A 5 13.31 -18.84 17.86
N VAL A 6 12.92 -19.95 18.49
CA VAL A 6 12.80 -21.25 17.84
C VAL A 6 11.59 -21.18 16.90
N ILE A 7 11.82 -21.50 15.64
CA ILE A 7 10.78 -21.56 14.61
C ILE A 7 10.43 -23.03 14.38
N ILE A 8 9.14 -23.36 14.42
CA ILE A 8 8.61 -24.70 14.18
C ILE A 8 7.60 -24.59 13.03
N ASP A 9 8.01 -25.04 11.85
CA ASP A 9 7.25 -24.86 10.60
C ASP A 9 6.54 -26.13 10.14
N SER A 10 6.89 -27.30 10.68
CA SER A 10 6.22 -28.57 10.38
C SER A 10 6.02 -29.45 11.62
N TYR A 11 5.10 -30.41 11.50
CA TYR A 11 4.86 -31.39 12.55
C TYR A 11 6.07 -32.32 12.74
N ASP A 12 6.75 -32.68 11.67
CA ASP A 12 7.98 -33.50 11.73
C ASP A 12 9.09 -32.80 12.51
N GLN A 13 9.28 -31.50 12.33
CA GLN A 13 10.23 -30.71 13.12
C GLN A 13 9.87 -30.68 14.61
N LEU A 14 8.59 -30.74 14.93
CA LEU A 14 8.10 -30.76 16.31
C LEU A 14 8.35 -32.13 16.95
N THR A 15 8.05 -33.23 16.25
CA THR A 15 8.20 -34.61 16.74
C THR A 15 9.64 -35.12 16.73
N SER A 16 10.51 -34.58 15.88
CA SER A 16 11.93 -34.95 15.83
C SER A 16 12.75 -34.40 17.00
N ARG A 17 12.16 -33.56 17.86
CA ARG A 17 12.87 -32.95 18.99
C ARG A 17 13.11 -34.01 20.08
N PRO A 18 14.34 -34.12 20.62
CA PRO A 18 14.68 -35.18 21.58
C PRO A 18 13.80 -35.24 22.83
N GLY A 19 13.27 -34.11 23.29
CA GLY A 19 12.39 -34.03 24.47
C GLY A 19 10.90 -34.13 24.15
N PHE A 20 10.51 -34.31 22.88
CA PHE A 20 9.10 -34.24 22.49
C PHE A 20 8.34 -35.52 22.87
N CYS A 21 7.27 -35.32 23.64
CA CYS A 21 6.32 -36.34 24.02
C CYS A 21 4.94 -35.97 23.45
N PRO A 22 4.33 -36.81 22.58
CA PRO A 22 3.03 -36.53 21.97
C PRO A 22 1.88 -36.38 22.96
N SER A 23 1.99 -37.00 24.13
CA SER A 23 1.03 -36.95 25.22
C SER A 23 1.78 -36.94 26.55
N LEU A 24 1.44 -36.00 27.43
CA LEU A 24 2.01 -35.86 28.76
C LEU A 24 0.89 -35.68 29.79
N SER A 25 1.04 -36.36 30.93
CA SER A 25 0.29 -36.06 32.14
C SER A 25 0.95 -34.89 32.85
N PHE A 26 0.29 -33.73 32.90
CA PHE A 26 0.75 -32.56 33.65
C PHE A 26 -0.42 -31.65 34.03
N HIS A 27 -0.37 -31.12 35.25
CA HIS A 27 -1.44 -30.32 35.85
C HIS A 27 -0.89 -29.16 36.69
N PRO A 28 -1.67 -28.08 36.90
CA PRO A 28 -1.22 -26.93 37.69
C PRO A 28 -0.79 -27.28 39.11
N GLN A 29 -1.50 -28.22 39.76
CA GLN A 29 -1.18 -28.73 41.10
C GLN A 29 -0.53 -30.13 41.09
N GLY A 30 -0.14 -30.66 39.92
CA GLY A 30 0.46 -31.99 39.81
C GLY A 30 1.95 -32.02 40.14
N GLU A 31 2.52 -33.24 40.12
CA GLU A 31 3.98 -33.47 40.20
C GLU A 31 4.67 -32.85 38.98
N ARG A 32 4.18 -33.17 37.77
CA ARG A 32 4.59 -32.50 36.54
C ARG A 32 3.72 -31.27 36.30
N ARG A 33 4.36 -30.10 36.25
CA ARG A 33 3.71 -28.79 36.06
C ARG A 33 4.10 -28.18 34.72
N PHE A 34 3.33 -27.18 34.28
CA PHE A 34 3.70 -26.34 33.16
C PHE A 34 5.04 -25.63 33.45
N GLY A 35 5.97 -25.70 32.49
CA GLY A 35 7.23 -24.99 32.50
C GLY A 35 7.10 -23.66 31.77
N THR A 36 7.56 -23.60 30.52
CA THR A 36 7.57 -22.38 29.70
C THR A 36 7.03 -22.62 28.30
N VAL A 37 6.66 -21.55 27.61
CA VAL A 37 6.42 -21.60 26.17
C VAL A 37 7.77 -21.50 25.45
N ILE A 38 8.02 -22.39 24.49
CA ILE A 38 9.21 -22.39 23.65
C ILE A 38 8.94 -21.62 22.36
N ALA A 39 7.93 -22.06 21.60
CA ALA A 39 7.64 -21.54 20.27
C ALA A 39 6.15 -21.70 19.91
N PRO A 40 5.54 -20.76 19.17
CA PRO A 40 4.27 -20.99 18.50
C PRO A 40 4.49 -21.90 17.28
N TYR A 41 3.48 -22.66 16.91
CA TYR A 41 3.42 -23.37 15.64
C TYR A 41 2.08 -23.13 14.95
N ARG A 42 2.09 -23.30 13.63
CA ARG A 42 0.89 -23.32 12.78
C ARG A 42 1.09 -24.30 11.64
N PHE A 43 0.30 -25.35 11.62
CA PHE A 43 0.37 -26.42 10.63
C PHE A 43 -0.86 -26.42 9.71
N THR A 44 -0.74 -27.12 8.59
CA THR A 44 -1.83 -27.37 7.64
C THR A 44 -2.76 -28.48 8.12
N GLU A 45 -2.21 -29.45 8.84
CA GLU A 45 -2.94 -30.58 9.43
C GLU A 45 -3.11 -30.41 10.94
N SER A 46 -4.23 -30.88 11.46
CA SER A 46 -4.52 -30.76 12.88
C SER A 46 -3.78 -31.83 13.67
N ILE A 47 -3.12 -31.41 14.75
CA ILE A 47 -2.42 -32.32 15.65
C ILE A 47 -3.18 -32.43 16.97
N ALA A 48 -3.12 -33.59 17.61
CA ALA A 48 -3.75 -33.79 18.91
C ALA A 48 -3.04 -32.95 20.00
N CYS A 49 -3.81 -32.40 20.92
CA CYS A 49 -3.26 -31.73 22.10
C CYS A 49 -2.48 -32.73 22.97
N GLY A 50 -1.26 -32.36 23.35
CA GLY A 50 -0.39 -33.20 24.17
C GLY A 50 -0.68 -33.20 25.66
N ILE A 51 -1.77 -32.53 26.10
CA ILE A 51 -2.33 -32.76 27.44
C ILE A 51 -3.08 -34.09 27.39
N GLU A 52 -2.64 -35.07 28.18
CA GLU A 52 -3.20 -36.44 28.21
C GLU A 52 -4.73 -36.48 28.44
N SER A 53 -5.28 -35.53 29.19
CA SER A 53 -6.72 -35.45 29.45
C SER A 53 -7.52 -34.66 28.41
N CYS A 54 -6.88 -34.12 27.35
CA CYS A 54 -7.52 -33.21 26.41
C CYS A 54 -7.63 -33.78 24.99
N HIS A 55 -6.50 -34.08 24.34
CA HIS A 55 -6.39 -34.55 22.96
C HIS A 55 -7.17 -33.79 21.87
N THR A 56 -7.76 -32.63 22.18
CA THR A 56 -8.46 -31.79 21.20
C THR A 56 -7.53 -31.42 20.06
N ALA A 57 -7.94 -31.75 18.84
CA ALA A 57 -7.16 -31.46 17.65
C ALA A 57 -7.06 -29.94 17.40
N HIS A 58 -5.88 -29.46 16.99
CA HIS A 58 -5.67 -28.05 16.66
C HIS A 58 -4.62 -27.85 15.56
N LEU A 59 -4.85 -26.84 14.72
CA LEU A 59 -3.94 -26.42 13.64
C LEU A 59 -2.84 -25.46 14.13
N ARG A 60 -3.07 -24.80 15.28
CA ARG A 60 -2.17 -23.78 15.82
C ARG A 60 -2.10 -23.90 17.32
N GLY A 61 -0.91 -23.65 17.86
CA GLY A 61 -0.67 -23.78 19.28
C GLY A 61 0.77 -23.42 19.62
N TYR A 62 1.24 -23.99 20.71
CA TYR A 62 2.53 -23.70 21.29
C TYR A 62 3.24 -24.99 21.69
N LEU A 63 4.51 -25.09 21.33
CA LEU A 63 5.44 -26.02 21.93
C LEU A 63 5.79 -25.48 23.32
N ILE A 64 5.62 -26.31 24.35
CA ILE A 64 5.87 -25.97 25.74
C ILE A 64 6.82 -26.96 26.38
N THR A 65 7.49 -26.55 27.45
CA THR A 65 8.19 -27.45 28.38
C THR A 65 7.35 -27.72 29.62
N THR A 66 7.61 -28.83 30.29
CA THR A 66 7.15 -29.12 31.64
C THR A 66 8.28 -28.92 32.67
N SER A 67 7.94 -28.96 33.96
CA SER A 67 8.88 -28.74 35.06
C SER A 67 10.04 -29.73 35.11
N ASP A 68 9.90 -30.90 34.49
CA ASP A 68 10.92 -31.95 34.35
C ASP A 68 11.62 -31.93 32.98
N GLY A 69 11.42 -30.88 32.18
CA GLY A 69 12.13 -30.65 30.92
C GLY A 69 11.57 -31.38 29.70
N GLN A 70 10.49 -32.14 29.84
CA GLN A 70 9.80 -32.75 28.69
C GLN A 70 9.06 -31.69 27.87
N GLU A 71 8.93 -31.92 26.56
CA GLU A 71 8.28 -31.01 25.63
C GLU A 71 6.99 -31.60 25.08
N THR A 72 5.97 -30.77 24.84
CA THR A 72 4.78 -31.20 24.11
C THR A 72 4.08 -30.04 23.39
N GLY A 73 3.21 -30.37 22.43
CA GLY A 73 2.43 -29.39 21.67
C GLY A 73 1.03 -29.22 22.26
N ILE A 74 0.64 -27.98 22.58
CA ILE A 74 -0.71 -27.70 23.10
C ILE A 74 -1.39 -26.56 22.35
N GLY A 75 -2.72 -26.65 22.23
CA GLY A 75 -3.53 -25.59 21.66
C GLY A 75 -3.56 -24.34 22.54
N GLY A 76 -3.62 -23.15 21.94
CA GLY A 76 -3.65 -21.90 22.70
C GLY A 76 -4.87 -21.77 23.63
N HIS A 77 -6.03 -22.31 23.22
CA HIS A 77 -7.21 -22.38 24.09
C HIS A 77 -7.00 -23.36 25.25
N CYS A 78 -6.42 -24.54 24.97
CA CYS A 78 -6.13 -25.55 25.97
C CYS A 78 -5.14 -25.01 27.02
N GLY A 79 -4.04 -24.40 26.60
CA GLY A 79 -3.08 -23.79 27.52
C GLY A 79 -3.71 -22.73 28.44
N ARG A 80 -4.57 -21.86 27.89
CA ARG A 80 -5.29 -20.86 28.70
C ARG A 80 -6.29 -21.50 29.66
N LYS A 81 -7.02 -22.52 29.22
CA LYS A 81 -8.01 -23.23 30.03
C LYS A 81 -7.36 -23.96 31.20
N HIS A 82 -6.24 -24.65 30.97
CA HIS A 82 -5.59 -25.49 31.96
C HIS A 82 -4.63 -24.71 32.88
N PHE A 83 -3.90 -23.71 32.37
CA PHE A 83 -2.84 -23.04 33.12
C PHE A 83 -3.08 -21.54 33.34
N GLY A 84 -4.12 -20.96 32.74
CA GLY A 84 -4.56 -19.60 33.00
C GLY A 84 -3.48 -18.54 32.75
N LEU A 85 -3.15 -17.79 33.80
CA LEU A 85 -2.26 -16.62 33.71
C LEU A 85 -0.80 -16.98 33.44
N SER A 86 -0.28 -18.11 33.94
CA SER A 86 1.12 -18.49 33.72
C SER A 86 1.40 -18.74 32.24
N PHE A 87 0.56 -19.56 31.61
CA PHE A 87 0.62 -19.80 30.17
C PHE A 87 0.38 -18.51 29.38
N THR A 88 -0.59 -17.69 29.77
CA THR A 88 -0.89 -16.44 29.04
C THR A 88 0.29 -15.47 29.04
N ARG A 89 1.04 -15.37 30.16
CA ARG A 89 2.24 -14.53 30.27
C ARG A 89 3.38 -15.07 29.41
N GLU A 90 3.68 -16.36 29.50
CA GLU A 90 4.75 -16.99 28.72
C GLU A 90 4.49 -16.94 27.22
N ARG A 91 3.23 -17.20 26.82
CA ARG A 91 2.76 -17.05 25.45
C ARG A 91 3.03 -15.63 24.93
N LYS A 92 2.64 -14.61 25.70
CA LYS A 92 2.85 -13.21 25.33
C LYS A 92 4.35 -12.88 25.19
N ARG A 93 5.19 -13.36 26.12
CA ARG A 93 6.65 -13.18 26.07
C ARG A 93 7.25 -13.72 24.77
N VAL A 94 6.88 -14.95 24.40
CA VAL A 94 7.39 -15.59 23.18
C VAL A 94 6.83 -14.94 21.92
N ASP A 95 5.53 -14.65 21.88
CA ASP A 95 4.91 -13.95 20.76
C ASP A 95 5.57 -12.58 20.51
N GLU A 96 5.84 -11.82 21.58
CA GLU A 96 6.54 -10.52 21.50
C GLU A 96 7.98 -10.66 21.01
N ALA A 97 8.72 -11.67 21.47
CA ALA A 97 10.08 -11.94 21.02
C ALA A 97 10.14 -12.29 19.52
N ILE A 98 9.22 -13.14 19.04
CA ILE A 98 9.13 -13.52 17.62
C ILE A 98 8.73 -12.32 16.77
N GLN A 99 7.73 -11.55 17.20
CA GLN A 99 7.31 -10.35 16.49
C GLN A 99 8.43 -9.31 16.43
N ARG A 100 9.23 -9.18 17.51
CA ARG A 100 10.41 -8.33 17.52
C ARG A 100 11.43 -8.79 16.48
N LYS A 101 11.82 -10.07 16.50
CA LYS A 101 12.78 -10.65 15.53
C LYS A 101 12.32 -10.42 14.09
N ARG A 102 11.07 -10.78 13.77
CA ARG A 102 10.49 -10.56 12.43
C ARG A 102 10.52 -9.10 11.98
N ARG A 103 10.28 -8.15 12.88
CA ARG A 103 10.35 -6.72 12.55
C ARG A 103 11.78 -6.26 12.33
N ILE A 104 12.73 -6.72 13.15
CA ILE A 104 14.16 -6.46 12.92
C ILE A 104 14.54 -7.01 11.54
N ASP A 105 14.23 -8.26 11.22
CA ASP A 105 14.53 -8.87 9.91
C ASP A 105 13.90 -8.10 8.74
N THR A 106 12.68 -7.58 8.94
CA THR A 106 11.99 -6.76 7.92
C THR A 106 12.72 -5.44 7.70
N VAL A 107 13.09 -4.76 8.78
CA VAL A 107 13.82 -3.50 8.73
C VAL A 107 15.21 -3.70 8.12
N MET A 108 15.93 -4.74 8.56
CA MET A 108 17.27 -5.05 8.09
C MET A 108 17.30 -5.36 6.59
N ARG A 109 16.39 -6.19 6.09
CA ARG A 109 16.25 -6.43 4.64
C ARG A 109 15.93 -5.16 3.86
N ALA A 110 15.14 -4.26 4.44
CA ALA A 110 14.84 -3.00 3.79
C ALA A 110 16.04 -2.06 3.74
N VAL A 111 16.95 -2.09 4.74
CA VAL A 111 18.21 -1.31 4.70
C VAL A 111 18.99 -1.60 3.43
N GLU A 112 19.07 -2.87 3.04
CA GLU A 112 19.76 -3.30 1.81
C GLU A 112 19.10 -2.71 0.54
N GLN A 113 17.81 -2.43 0.59
CA GLN A 113 17.02 -1.89 -0.54
C GLN A 113 17.00 -0.35 -0.58
N ILE A 114 17.37 0.34 0.51
CA ILE A 114 17.32 1.80 0.59
C ILE A 114 18.07 2.50 -0.54
N PRO A 115 19.30 2.11 -0.92
CA PRO A 115 20.01 2.76 -2.02
C PRO A 115 19.21 2.73 -3.34
N ALA A 116 18.56 1.60 -3.64
CA ALA A 116 17.72 1.46 -4.83
C ALA A 116 16.45 2.31 -4.73
N TYR A 117 15.83 2.40 -3.55
CA TYR A 117 14.69 3.30 -3.33
C TYR A 117 15.08 4.77 -3.48
N LEU A 118 16.21 5.19 -2.93
CA LEU A 118 16.72 6.57 -3.05
C LEU A 118 17.01 6.93 -4.51
N ALA A 119 17.64 6.03 -5.27
CA ALA A 119 17.87 6.25 -6.71
C ALA A 119 16.54 6.42 -7.47
N THR A 120 15.59 5.51 -7.27
CA THR A 120 14.26 5.58 -7.91
C THR A 120 13.53 6.88 -7.56
N VAL A 121 13.59 7.27 -6.29
CA VAL A 121 12.95 8.49 -5.77
C VAL A 121 13.60 9.75 -6.34
N ALA A 122 14.93 9.76 -6.53
CA ALA A 122 15.65 10.85 -7.16
C ALA A 122 15.26 11.01 -8.63
N GLU A 123 15.15 9.91 -9.38
CA GLU A 123 14.67 9.90 -10.76
C GLU A 123 13.24 10.46 -10.87
N LEU A 124 12.32 9.96 -10.03
CA LEU A 124 10.94 10.45 -10.00
C LEU A 124 10.87 11.95 -9.67
N LYS A 125 11.73 12.43 -8.77
CA LYS A 125 11.82 13.85 -8.44
C LYS A 125 12.28 14.67 -9.64
N ALA A 126 13.30 14.22 -10.36
CA ALA A 126 13.79 14.89 -11.56
C ALA A 126 12.73 14.93 -12.66
N ASP A 127 12.06 13.79 -12.92
CA ASP A 127 10.96 13.69 -13.87
C ASP A 127 9.82 14.67 -13.56
N TYR A 128 9.42 14.76 -12.29
CA TYR A 128 8.38 15.69 -11.88
C TYR A 128 8.80 17.15 -11.98
N GLN A 129 10.07 17.47 -11.74
CA GLN A 129 10.60 18.82 -11.92
C GLN A 129 10.53 19.25 -13.40
N ASP A 130 10.91 18.37 -14.33
CA ASP A 130 10.77 18.63 -15.77
C ASP A 130 9.29 18.85 -16.15
N LEU A 131 8.38 17.98 -15.70
CA LEU A 131 6.94 18.14 -15.93
C LEU A 131 6.38 19.42 -15.31
N THR A 132 6.92 19.88 -14.18
CA THR A 132 6.50 21.13 -13.55
C THR A 132 6.96 22.35 -14.34
N GLU A 133 8.14 22.28 -14.98
CA GLU A 133 8.61 23.32 -15.88
C GLU A 133 7.74 23.39 -17.15
N ILE A 134 7.41 22.24 -17.73
CA ILE A 134 6.47 22.13 -18.86
C ILE A 134 5.11 22.71 -18.46
N LYS A 135 4.60 22.36 -17.28
CA LYS A 135 3.35 22.91 -16.72
C LYS A 135 3.37 24.42 -16.61
N ARG A 136 4.47 25.01 -16.13
CA ARG A 136 4.60 26.47 -16.04
C ARG A 136 4.47 27.10 -17.43
N ARG A 137 5.21 26.60 -18.41
CA ARG A 137 5.14 27.08 -19.80
C ARG A 137 3.74 26.90 -20.40
N PHE A 138 3.08 25.79 -20.11
CA PHE A 138 1.70 25.56 -20.51
C PHE A 138 0.76 26.62 -19.92
N ILE A 139 0.87 26.94 -18.63
CA ILE A 139 0.06 27.98 -17.98
C ILE A 139 0.31 29.35 -18.62
N ASP A 140 1.58 29.67 -18.90
CA ASP A 140 1.98 30.94 -19.51
C ASP A 140 1.38 31.12 -20.92
N LEU A 141 1.26 30.03 -21.69
CA LEU A 141 0.76 30.05 -23.07
C LEU A 141 -0.77 29.85 -23.18
N ALA A 142 -1.33 28.89 -22.43
CA ALA A 142 -2.76 28.54 -22.46
C ALA A 142 -3.63 29.48 -21.61
N GLY A 143 -3.01 30.23 -20.70
CA GLY A 143 -3.69 31.11 -19.77
C GLY A 143 -4.15 30.42 -18.48
N TRP A 144 -4.32 31.25 -17.44
CA TRP A 144 -4.70 30.81 -16.10
C TRP A 144 -6.14 30.27 -16.03
N SER A 145 -7.06 30.80 -16.84
CA SER A 145 -8.46 30.35 -16.91
C SER A 145 -8.55 28.88 -17.33
N THR A 146 -7.90 28.53 -18.44
CA THR A 146 -7.80 27.17 -18.96
C THR A 146 -7.22 26.21 -17.92
N PHE A 147 -6.14 26.62 -17.26
CA PHE A 147 -5.51 25.80 -16.23
C PHE A 147 -6.44 25.56 -15.02
N ASN A 148 -7.18 26.59 -14.59
CA ASN A 148 -8.13 26.44 -13.49
C ASN A 148 -9.30 25.51 -13.85
N GLU A 149 -9.81 25.59 -15.08
CA GLU A 149 -10.86 24.69 -15.53
C GLU A 149 -10.39 23.24 -15.53
N LEU A 150 -9.20 22.96 -16.08
CA LEU A 150 -8.58 21.63 -16.04
C LEU A 150 -8.33 21.14 -14.61
N LYS A 151 -7.99 22.05 -13.70
CA LYS A 151 -7.83 21.74 -12.28
C LYS A 151 -9.17 21.38 -11.62
N GLU A 152 -10.25 22.12 -11.89
CA GLU A 152 -11.58 21.78 -11.39
C GLU A 152 -12.08 20.45 -11.94
N MET A 153 -11.85 20.19 -13.24
CA MET A 153 -12.12 18.90 -13.87
C MET A 153 -11.39 17.77 -13.14
N ALA A 154 -10.09 17.94 -12.88
CA ALA A 154 -9.27 16.96 -12.16
C ALA A 154 -9.78 16.71 -10.74
N GLU A 155 -10.16 17.76 -10.00
CA GLU A 155 -10.69 17.66 -8.63
C GLU A 155 -12.04 16.92 -8.58
N ARG A 156 -12.89 17.09 -9.61
CA ARG A 156 -14.17 16.38 -9.74
C ARG A 156 -14.04 14.98 -10.35
N GLY A 157 -12.85 14.59 -10.79
CA GLY A 157 -12.63 13.34 -11.51
C GLY A 157 -13.27 13.30 -12.90
N ILE A 158 -13.54 14.47 -13.48
CA ILE A 158 -14.09 14.60 -14.83
C ILE A 158 -12.91 14.64 -15.80
N THR A 159 -12.89 13.72 -16.76
CA THR A 159 -11.85 13.68 -17.81
C THR A 159 -12.39 14.07 -19.19
N LYS A 160 -13.71 14.26 -19.32
CA LYS A 160 -14.36 14.48 -20.60
C LYS A 160 -14.58 15.97 -20.84
N ILE A 161 -14.29 16.42 -22.06
CA ILE A 161 -14.77 17.71 -22.58
C ILE A 161 -16.06 17.42 -23.33
N VAL A 162 -17.11 18.17 -23.00
CA VAL A 162 -18.48 17.89 -23.45
C VAL A 162 -19.09 19.14 -24.05
N ALA A 163 -19.87 18.97 -25.12
CA ALA A 163 -20.77 19.98 -25.65
C ALA A 163 -22.22 19.56 -25.39
N TYR A 164 -23.12 20.53 -25.40
CA TYR A 164 -24.55 20.30 -25.31
C TYR A 164 -25.16 20.59 -26.68
N GLU A 165 -25.87 19.60 -27.23
CA GLU A 165 -26.56 19.72 -28.50
C GLU A 165 -28.04 19.44 -28.31
N ALA A 166 -28.89 20.12 -29.07
CA ALA A 166 -30.33 19.87 -29.07
C ALA A 166 -30.61 18.40 -29.40
N MET A 167 -31.43 17.75 -28.56
CA MET A 167 -31.88 16.38 -28.83
C MET A 167 -32.67 16.33 -30.15
N SER A 168 -32.57 15.23 -30.89
CA SER A 168 -33.52 14.99 -31.99
C SER A 168 -34.95 14.84 -31.46
N GLU A 169 -35.96 14.97 -32.32
CA GLU A 169 -37.37 14.79 -31.92
C GLU A 169 -37.61 13.43 -31.24
N ALA A 170 -37.03 12.35 -31.80
CA ALA A 170 -37.13 11.02 -31.22
C ALA A 170 -36.43 10.89 -29.85
N GLU A 171 -35.26 11.52 -29.67
CA GLU A 171 -34.54 11.54 -28.38
C GLU A 171 -35.29 12.39 -27.33
N ALA A 172 -35.86 13.52 -27.76
CA ALA A 172 -36.65 14.41 -26.92
C ALA A 172 -37.96 13.73 -26.46
N GLU A 173 -38.65 13.02 -27.36
CA GLU A 173 -39.83 12.21 -27.02
C GLU A 173 -39.51 11.16 -25.95
N ALA A 174 -38.38 10.44 -26.10
CA ALA A 174 -37.92 9.47 -25.11
C ALA A 174 -37.54 10.14 -23.77
N TYR A 175 -36.92 11.33 -23.81
CA TYR A 175 -36.57 12.11 -22.64
C TYR A 175 -37.82 12.62 -21.89
N PHE A 176 -38.84 13.09 -22.60
CA PHE A 176 -40.11 13.51 -22.00
C PHE A 176 -40.94 12.34 -21.49
N ALA A 177 -40.85 11.16 -22.11
CA ALA A 177 -41.52 9.95 -21.63
C ALA A 177 -40.95 9.43 -20.29
N THR A 178 -39.70 9.74 -19.99
CA THR A 178 -38.98 9.25 -18.79
C THR A 178 -38.71 10.34 -17.74
N SER A 179 -38.87 11.62 -18.08
CA SER A 179 -38.71 12.74 -17.15
C SER A 179 -40.04 13.28 -16.64
N ASN A 180 -40.02 13.95 -15.48
CA ASN A 180 -41.19 14.67 -14.96
C ASN A 180 -41.45 16.01 -15.69
N ARG A 181 -40.65 16.37 -16.71
CA ARG A 181 -40.85 17.58 -17.51
C ARG A 181 -41.80 17.27 -18.67
N ARG A 182 -42.82 18.10 -18.89
CA ARG A 182 -43.76 17.93 -20.01
C ARG A 182 -43.36 18.76 -21.23
N PRO A 183 -43.71 18.30 -22.44
CA PRO A 183 -43.58 19.13 -23.65
C PRO A 183 -44.32 20.47 -23.47
N GLY A 184 -43.60 21.58 -23.57
CA GLY A 184 -44.15 22.94 -23.46
C GLY A 184 -44.13 23.60 -22.07
N GLU A 185 -43.69 22.91 -21.00
CA GLU A 185 -43.50 23.52 -19.67
C GLU A 185 -42.20 24.34 -19.58
N SER A 186 -41.21 24.01 -20.41
CA SER A 186 -39.94 24.72 -20.58
C SER A 186 -39.92 25.41 -21.94
N ARG A 187 -39.47 26.67 -22.02
CA ARG A 187 -39.23 27.36 -23.30
C ARG A 187 -37.99 26.83 -24.04
N GLU A 188 -37.18 26.00 -23.38
CA GLU A 188 -35.93 25.47 -23.91
C GLU A 188 -36.09 23.98 -24.27
N TRP A 189 -35.67 23.66 -25.50
CA TRP A 189 -35.61 22.29 -26.03
C TRP A 189 -34.55 21.48 -25.26
N PRO A 190 -34.78 20.18 -24.95
CA PRO A 190 -33.83 19.40 -24.18
C PRO A 190 -32.53 19.20 -24.96
N GLU A 191 -31.41 19.26 -24.24
CA GLU A 191 -30.07 19.06 -24.78
C GLU A 191 -29.46 17.76 -24.28
N LYS A 192 -28.64 17.12 -25.12
CA LYS A 192 -27.84 15.96 -24.75
C LYS A 192 -26.37 16.33 -24.66
N GLU A 193 -25.68 15.67 -23.73
CA GLU A 193 -24.23 15.75 -23.58
C GLU A 193 -23.55 14.94 -24.70
N VAL A 194 -22.72 15.60 -25.49
CA VAL A 194 -21.89 15.00 -26.53
C VAL A 194 -20.42 15.11 -26.11
N VAL A 195 -19.75 13.97 -25.95
CA VAL A 195 -18.33 13.91 -25.58
C VAL A 195 -17.48 14.32 -26.79
N LEU A 196 -16.82 15.48 -26.69
CA LEU A 196 -15.91 15.98 -27.72
C LEU A 196 -14.53 15.33 -27.62
N ALA A 197 -14.01 15.19 -26.41
CA ALA A 197 -12.71 14.59 -26.17
C ALA A 197 -12.54 14.07 -24.74
N ASN A 198 -11.53 13.24 -24.52
CA ASN A 198 -11.08 12.81 -23.20
C ASN A 198 -9.67 13.35 -22.95
N ILE A 199 -9.48 14.10 -21.86
CA ILE A 199 -8.18 14.59 -21.41
C ILE A 199 -7.56 13.56 -20.46
N ASP A 200 -6.43 13.01 -20.89
CA ASP A 200 -5.66 12.06 -20.11
C ASP A 200 -4.75 12.79 -19.12
N GLY A 201 -4.41 12.13 -18.01
CA GLY A 201 -3.34 12.59 -17.12
C GLY A 201 -3.68 13.73 -16.15
N LEU A 202 -4.96 14.11 -16.02
CA LEU A 202 -5.41 15.16 -15.09
C LEU A 202 -5.01 14.94 -13.62
N ASP A 203 -4.74 13.69 -13.22
CA ASP A 203 -4.24 13.35 -11.89
C ASP A 203 -2.94 14.09 -11.53
N PHE A 204 -2.10 14.40 -12.52
CA PHE A 204 -0.90 15.21 -12.32
C PHE A 204 -1.24 16.62 -11.81
N ILE A 205 -2.30 17.24 -12.34
CA ILE A 205 -2.68 18.62 -12.01
C ILE A 205 -3.09 18.74 -10.55
N ARG A 206 -3.88 17.79 -10.03
CA ARG A 206 -4.33 17.78 -8.62
C ARG A 206 -3.34 17.16 -7.64
N SER A 207 -2.27 16.55 -8.14
CA SER A 207 -1.33 15.81 -7.29
C SER A 207 -0.62 16.71 -6.28
N LYS A 208 -0.41 16.19 -5.06
CA LYS A 208 0.45 16.81 -4.03
C LYS A 208 1.81 16.10 -4.01
N PHE A 209 2.50 16.11 -5.14
CA PHE A 209 3.70 15.30 -5.35
C PHE A 209 4.83 15.63 -4.37
N THR A 210 5.06 16.92 -4.07
CA THR A 210 6.10 17.33 -3.12
C THR A 210 5.87 16.73 -1.73
N ASP A 211 4.64 16.74 -1.23
CA ASP A 211 4.31 16.14 0.06
C ASP A 211 4.50 14.61 0.02
N MET A 212 4.08 13.98 -1.08
CA MET A 212 4.20 12.54 -1.31
C MET A 212 5.66 12.07 -1.33
N LEU A 213 6.55 12.79 -2.00
CA LEU A 213 7.94 12.36 -2.20
C LEU A 213 8.90 12.94 -1.17
N VAL A 214 8.87 14.24 -0.91
CA VAL A 214 9.86 14.87 -0.03
C VAL A 214 9.60 14.51 1.43
N THR A 215 8.36 14.71 1.88
CA THR A 215 8.00 14.55 3.30
C THR A 215 7.82 13.08 3.67
N ASN A 216 7.18 12.28 2.82
CA ASN A 216 6.82 10.90 3.16
C ASN A 216 7.85 9.84 2.73
N LEU A 217 8.77 10.16 1.79
CA LEU A 217 9.75 9.20 1.26
C LEU A 217 11.20 9.65 1.44
N ILE A 218 11.63 10.76 0.83
CA ILE A 218 13.02 11.20 0.78
C ILE A 218 13.60 11.39 2.18
N LYS A 219 13.03 12.31 2.97
CA LYS A 219 13.57 12.61 4.30
C LYS A 219 13.62 11.38 5.21
N PRO A 220 12.57 10.54 5.29
CA PRO A 220 12.67 9.30 6.05
C PRO A 220 13.69 8.30 5.50
N LEU A 221 13.80 8.11 4.18
CA LEU A 221 14.76 7.19 3.57
C LEU A 221 16.21 7.63 3.82
N GLU A 222 16.51 8.92 3.69
CA GLU A 222 17.83 9.49 3.99
C GLU A 222 18.20 9.28 5.46
N SER A 223 17.28 9.63 6.37
CA SER A 223 17.48 9.37 7.81
C SER A 223 17.68 7.90 8.14
N PHE A 224 17.09 7.00 7.35
CA PHE A 224 17.24 5.57 7.52
C PHE A 224 18.56 5.04 6.95
N ALA A 225 19.03 5.60 5.84
CA ALA A 225 20.29 5.25 5.19
C ALA A 225 21.52 5.48 6.09
N GLU A 226 21.44 6.47 6.99
CA GLU A 226 22.52 6.82 7.91
C GLU A 226 22.63 5.86 9.11
N ARG A 227 21.64 4.99 9.34
CA ARG A 227 21.59 4.12 10.52
C ARG A 227 22.44 2.86 10.35
N LYS A 228 23.07 2.45 11.44
CA LYS A 228 23.78 1.17 11.49
C LYS A 228 22.83 0.04 11.86
N PRO A 229 23.12 -1.21 11.45
CA PRO A 229 22.39 -2.40 11.89
C PRO A 229 22.19 -2.48 13.42
N SER A 230 23.24 -2.12 14.17
CA SER A 230 23.23 -2.10 15.64
C SER A 230 22.23 -1.12 16.25
N ASP A 231 21.80 -0.11 15.50
CA ASP A 231 20.84 0.89 15.98
C ASP A 231 19.42 0.34 15.89
N VAL A 232 19.13 -0.47 14.86
CA VAL A 232 17.84 -1.15 14.68
C VAL A 232 17.55 -2.12 15.83
N GLU A 233 18.58 -2.87 16.26
CA GLU A 233 18.46 -3.82 17.37
C GLU A 233 18.17 -3.15 18.71
N LYS A 234 18.54 -1.88 18.88
CA LYS A 234 18.31 -1.10 20.11
C LYS A 234 16.97 -0.38 20.13
N LEU A 235 16.20 -0.44 19.03
CA LEU A 235 14.91 0.24 18.94
C LEU A 235 13.90 -0.32 19.96
N THR A 236 13.12 0.60 20.54
CA THR A 236 11.98 0.25 21.38
C THR A 236 10.93 -0.51 20.56
N PRO A 237 10.08 -1.36 21.18
CA PRO A 237 9.06 -2.10 20.44
C PRO A 237 8.11 -1.22 19.61
N ARG A 238 7.79 -0.02 20.12
CA ARG A 238 6.93 0.95 19.42
C ARG A 238 7.64 1.59 18.23
N ALA A 239 8.89 2.00 18.39
CA ALA A 239 9.69 2.57 17.29
C ALA A 239 9.88 1.53 16.18
N LEU A 240 10.30 0.32 16.54
CA LEU A 240 10.51 -0.78 15.60
C LEU A 240 9.21 -1.13 14.83
N TYR A 241 8.06 -1.14 15.50
CA TYR A 241 6.77 -1.35 14.83
C TYR A 241 6.45 -0.25 13.82
N ASN A 242 6.61 1.02 14.21
CA ASN A 242 6.32 2.16 13.35
C ASN A 242 7.23 2.17 12.11
N GLU A 243 8.51 1.85 12.31
CA GLU A 243 9.49 1.77 11.22
C GLU A 243 9.18 0.62 10.26
N ALA A 244 8.99 -0.60 10.77
CA ALA A 244 8.59 -1.73 9.94
C ALA A 244 7.29 -1.45 9.16
N LYS A 245 6.31 -0.80 9.80
CA LYS A 245 5.06 -0.39 9.15
C LYS A 245 5.29 0.67 8.08
N TRP A 246 6.15 1.65 8.31
CA TRP A 246 6.45 2.68 7.31
C TRP A 246 7.20 2.09 6.12
N ILE A 247 8.24 1.29 6.36
CA ILE A 247 9.01 0.56 5.33
C ILE A 247 8.09 -0.26 4.44
N GLY A 248 7.15 -1.01 5.03
CA GLY A 248 6.19 -1.81 4.26
C GLY A 248 5.28 -0.99 3.33
N ARG A 249 5.19 0.34 3.51
CA ARG A 249 4.43 1.23 2.63
C ARG A 249 5.29 1.88 1.53
N VAL A 250 6.61 1.90 1.68
CA VAL A 250 7.53 2.58 0.74
C VAL A 250 7.32 2.15 -0.72
N PRO A 251 7.23 0.84 -1.06
CA PRO A 251 7.01 0.44 -2.44
C PRO A 251 5.69 0.97 -3.03
N GLY A 252 4.62 0.97 -2.23
CA GLY A 252 3.32 1.48 -2.66
C GLY A 252 3.31 3.00 -2.85
N GLU A 253 4.03 3.76 -2.02
CA GLU A 253 4.17 5.20 -2.19
C GLU A 253 5.05 5.56 -3.40
N ILE A 254 6.12 4.78 -3.67
CA ILE A 254 6.90 4.92 -4.91
C ILE A 254 6.02 4.68 -6.13
N GLU A 255 5.15 3.66 -6.11
CA GLU A 255 4.26 3.37 -7.23
C GLU A 255 3.20 4.47 -7.43
N LYS A 256 2.67 5.04 -6.35
CA LYS A 256 1.80 6.23 -6.45
C LYS A 256 2.51 7.40 -7.09
N ALA A 257 3.76 7.68 -6.69
CA ALA A 257 4.56 8.75 -7.27
C ALA A 257 4.85 8.49 -8.76
N ARG A 258 5.17 7.24 -9.12
CA ARG A 258 5.32 6.81 -10.52
C ARG A 258 4.02 7.03 -11.31
N GLY A 259 2.87 6.73 -10.73
CA GLY A 259 1.55 7.00 -11.30
C GLY A 259 1.34 8.49 -11.61
N VAL A 260 1.74 9.39 -10.70
CA VAL A 260 1.65 10.84 -10.92
C VAL A 260 2.56 11.30 -12.07
N VAL A 261 3.81 10.82 -12.12
CA VAL A 261 4.73 11.14 -13.23
C VAL A 261 4.18 10.62 -14.55
N LYS A 262 3.65 9.38 -14.57
CA LYS A 262 3.01 8.80 -15.75
C LYS A 262 1.80 9.63 -16.20
N ALA A 263 0.97 10.08 -15.26
CA ALA A 263 -0.15 10.97 -15.54
C ALA A 263 0.33 12.29 -16.14
N GLY A 264 1.41 12.89 -15.62
CA GLY A 264 1.97 14.13 -16.17
C GLY A 264 2.48 13.95 -17.59
N ARG A 265 3.19 12.85 -17.86
CA ARG A 265 3.65 12.51 -19.21
C ARG A 265 2.48 12.31 -20.16
N ALA A 266 1.42 11.61 -19.76
CA ALA A 266 0.21 11.44 -20.56
C ALA A 266 -0.51 12.78 -20.81
N PHE A 267 -0.57 13.65 -19.79
CA PHE A 267 -1.19 14.97 -19.91
C PHE A 267 -0.49 15.82 -20.99
N PHE A 268 0.84 15.85 -20.97
CA PHE A 268 1.66 16.63 -21.91
C PHE A 268 2.03 15.90 -23.21
N GLN A 269 1.30 14.85 -23.59
CA GLN A 269 1.40 14.32 -24.95
C GLN A 269 0.84 15.32 -25.95
N VAL A 270 1.48 15.44 -27.12
CA VAL A 270 1.04 16.38 -28.17
C VAL A 270 -0.42 16.13 -28.55
N GLU A 271 -0.80 14.86 -28.76
CA GLU A 271 -2.17 14.49 -29.11
C GLU A 271 -3.17 14.84 -28.02
N ASN A 272 -2.75 14.79 -26.76
CA ASN A 272 -3.63 15.11 -25.63
C ASN A 272 -3.84 16.61 -25.48
N LEU A 273 -2.80 17.43 -25.71
CA LEU A 273 -2.91 18.89 -25.66
C LEU A 273 -3.73 19.45 -26.83
N LEU A 274 -3.70 18.81 -28.01
CA LEU A 274 -4.51 19.24 -29.16
C LEU A 274 -6.02 19.14 -28.88
N LYS A 275 -6.46 18.27 -27.97
CA LYS A 275 -7.86 18.13 -27.56
C LYS A 275 -8.39 19.39 -26.85
N LEU A 276 -7.51 20.26 -26.35
CA LEU A 276 -7.89 21.51 -25.69
C LEU A 276 -8.49 22.54 -26.66
N VAL A 277 -8.45 22.29 -27.98
CA VAL A 277 -9.20 23.07 -28.96
C VAL A 277 -10.71 23.09 -28.66
N HIS A 278 -11.21 22.04 -27.99
CA HIS A 278 -12.60 21.93 -27.54
C HIS A 278 -12.90 22.73 -26.25
N MET A 279 -11.91 23.41 -25.67
CA MET A 279 -12.02 24.33 -24.53
C MET A 279 -11.66 25.77 -24.92
N ASP A 280 -11.85 26.13 -26.20
CA ASP A 280 -11.54 27.46 -26.76
C ASP A 280 -10.07 27.91 -26.57
N VAL A 281 -9.15 26.96 -26.41
CA VAL A 281 -7.71 27.25 -26.28
C VAL A 281 -7.11 27.54 -27.65
N ASP A 282 -6.37 28.64 -27.77
CA ASP A 282 -5.59 28.95 -28.97
C ASP A 282 -4.41 27.98 -29.14
N ILE A 283 -4.63 26.94 -29.96
CA ILE A 283 -3.62 25.95 -30.28
C ILE A 283 -2.42 26.56 -31.02
N GLN A 284 -2.59 27.65 -31.76
CA GLN A 284 -1.46 28.33 -32.40
C GLN A 284 -0.53 28.96 -31.37
N GLY A 285 -1.10 29.55 -30.32
CA GLY A 285 -0.36 30.03 -29.14
C GLY A 285 0.44 28.93 -28.44
N LEU A 286 -0.01 27.67 -28.48
CA LEU A 286 0.70 26.51 -27.92
C LEU A 286 1.81 25.95 -28.82
N SER A 287 1.90 26.38 -30.09
CA SER A 287 2.83 25.82 -31.09
C SER A 287 4.30 25.72 -30.61
N PRO A 288 4.87 26.71 -29.89
CA PRO A 288 6.25 26.60 -29.38
C PRO A 288 6.42 25.45 -28.36
N LEU A 289 5.41 25.19 -27.54
CA LEU A 289 5.41 24.10 -26.57
C LEU A 289 5.22 22.75 -27.27
N LEU A 290 4.26 22.65 -28.18
CA LEU A 290 3.98 21.42 -28.94
C LEU A 290 5.19 20.97 -29.76
N SER A 291 5.94 21.92 -30.34
CA SER A 291 7.15 21.62 -31.10
C SER A 291 8.27 21.06 -30.23
N ASP A 292 8.47 21.59 -29.02
CA ASP A 292 9.44 21.07 -28.05
C ASP A 292 9.05 19.67 -27.55
N LEU A 293 7.77 19.47 -27.20
CA LEU A 293 7.26 18.16 -26.77
C LEU A 293 7.44 17.09 -27.85
N LYS A 294 7.15 17.41 -29.11
CA LYS A 294 7.35 16.51 -30.25
C LYS A 294 8.82 16.10 -30.44
N GLN A 295 9.76 17.04 -30.24
CA GLN A 295 11.19 16.72 -30.29
C GLN A 295 11.62 15.82 -29.12
N ARG A 296 11.04 16.00 -27.93
CA ARG A 296 11.29 15.14 -26.77
C ARG A 296 10.74 13.73 -26.99
N GLU A 297 9.53 13.59 -27.51
CA GLU A 297 8.92 12.28 -27.83
C GLU A 297 9.76 11.48 -28.83
N GLN A 298 10.31 12.15 -29.85
CA GLN A 298 11.18 11.51 -30.84
C GLN A 298 12.52 11.04 -30.26
N LYS A 299 13.07 11.73 -29.26
CA LYS A 299 14.31 11.34 -28.58
C LYS A 299 14.14 10.15 -27.64
N HIS A 300 12.93 9.90 -27.12
CA HIS A 300 12.65 8.78 -26.23
C HIS A 300 12.18 7.50 -26.96
N HIS A 301 12.04 7.55 -28.29
CA HIS A 301 11.66 6.42 -29.14
C HIS A 301 12.84 5.72 -29.84
N TYR A 302 14.09 6.07 -29.50
CA TYR A 302 15.32 5.40 -29.93
C TYR A 302 16.08 4.80 -28.76
#